data_AF-A0A3M2CJ11-F1
#
_entry.id   AF-A0A3M2CJ11-F1
#
_cell.length_a   1.000
_cell.length_b   1.000
_cell.length_c   1.000
_cell.angle_alpha   90.00
_cell.angle_beta   90.00
_cell.angle_gamma   90.00
#
_symmetry.space_group_name_H-M   'P 1'
#
loop_
_entity.id
_entity.type
_entity.pdbx_description
1 polymer ?
#
loop_
_entity_poly.entity_id
_entity_poly.type
_entity_poly.pdbx_seq_one_letter_code
_entity_poly.pdbx_strand_id
1 'polypeptide(L)'
;MTPASLAAWSPSLFAVVFFFALGAVVGSFINVVAYRLPRGENLVRPASACPACGTRLTWRENIPILGWALLRGRCRFCTSPISPQYPIVEAAVAVLFGGLVALWYLDPALLRTIGVDAGA
;
A
#
# COMPACT_ATOMS: atom_id res chain seq x y z
N MET A 1 -17.57 26.78 -7.62
CA MET A 1 -17.57 25.36 -8.04
C MET A 1 -19.02 24.90 -8.15
N THR A 2 -19.49 24.51 -9.34
CA THR A 2 -20.88 24.10 -9.56
C THR A 2 -21.09 22.64 -9.15
N PRO A 3 -22.29 22.22 -8.71
CA PRO A 3 -22.59 20.83 -8.37
C PRO A 3 -22.30 19.84 -9.52
N ALA A 4 -22.36 20.31 -10.78
CA ALA A 4 -21.99 19.52 -11.96
C ALA A 4 -20.49 19.13 -11.99
N SER A 5 -19.60 19.97 -11.47
CA SER A 5 -18.18 19.61 -11.35
C SER A 5 -17.96 18.51 -10.32
N LEU A 6 -18.61 18.56 -9.14
CA LEU A 6 -18.42 17.55 -8.08
C LEU A 6 -18.82 16.13 -8.52
N ALA A 7 -19.83 16.00 -9.39
CA ALA A 7 -20.24 14.73 -9.97
C ALA A 7 -19.26 14.17 -11.01
N ALA A 8 -18.46 15.02 -11.67
CA ALA A 8 -17.43 14.60 -12.61
C ALA A 8 -16.13 14.13 -11.93
N TRP A 9 -15.83 14.65 -10.73
CA TRP A 9 -14.65 14.26 -9.92
C TRP A 9 -14.92 13.11 -8.93
N SER A 10 -16.20 12.83 -8.61
CA SER A 10 -16.53 11.77 -7.65
C SER A 10 -16.09 10.36 -8.08
N PRO A 11 -16.18 9.96 -9.37
CA PRO A 11 -15.74 8.63 -9.79
C PRO A 11 -14.21 8.53 -9.81
N SER A 12 -13.52 9.60 -10.21
CA SER A 12 -12.06 9.63 -10.31
C SER A 12 -11.38 9.62 -8.95
N LEU A 13 -11.88 10.40 -7.98
CA LEU A 13 -11.35 10.35 -6.61
C LEU A 13 -11.58 8.99 -5.97
N PHE A 14 -12.78 8.41 -6.12
CA PHE A 14 -13.08 7.08 -5.62
C PHE A 14 -12.12 6.03 -6.22
N ALA A 15 -11.92 6.06 -7.54
CA ALA A 15 -10.99 5.17 -8.22
C ALA A 15 -9.56 5.33 -7.71
N VAL A 16 -9.06 6.57 -7.60
CA VAL A 16 -7.71 6.84 -7.09
C VAL A 16 -7.52 6.28 -5.67
N VAL A 17 -8.46 6.55 -4.76
CA VAL A 17 -8.38 6.05 -3.38
C VAL A 17 -8.45 4.53 -3.32
N PHE A 18 -9.34 3.92 -4.11
CA PHE A 18 -9.46 2.46 -4.18
C PHE A 18 -8.17 1.80 -4.67
N PHE A 19 -7.60 2.28 -5.79
CA PHE A 19 -6.37 1.73 -6.33
C PHE A 19 -5.14 2.03 -5.47
N PHE A 20 -5.12 3.17 -4.78
CA PHE A 20 -4.10 3.44 -3.77
C PHE A 20 -4.15 2.42 -2.63
N ALA A 21 -5.34 2.16 -2.07
CA ALA A 21 -5.52 1.17 -1.01
C ALA A 21 -5.17 -0.24 -1.48
N LEU A 22 -5.57 -0.60 -2.71
CA LEU A 22 -5.19 -1.87 -3.33
C LEU A 22 -3.67 -1.99 -3.48
N GLY A 23 -3.00 -0.95 -3.97
CA GLY A 23 -1.54 -0.92 -4.08
C GLY A 23 -0.85 -1.08 -2.73
N ALA A 24 -1.38 -0.48 -1.66
CA ALA A 24 -0.84 -0.66 -0.31
C ALA A 24 -0.98 -2.12 0.17
N VAL A 25 -2.10 -2.78 -0.11
CA VAL A 25 -2.32 -4.21 0.19
C VAL A 25 -1.34 -5.10 -0.60
N VAL A 26 -1.17 -4.82 -1.89
CA VAL A 26 -0.20 -5.54 -2.75
C VAL A 26 1.22 -5.35 -2.22
N GLY A 27 1.62 -4.12 -1.89
CA GLY A 27 2.92 -3.83 -1.28
C GLY A 27 3.15 -4.56 0.04
N SER A 28 2.11 -4.67 0.87
CA SER A 28 2.19 -5.42 2.13
C SER A 28 2.39 -6.92 1.89
N PHE A 29 1.70 -7.49 0.90
CA PHE A 29 1.91 -8.88 0.49
C PHE A 29 3.30 -9.12 -0.11
N ILE A 30 3.83 -8.16 -0.88
CA ILE A 30 5.22 -8.22 -1.40
C ILE A 30 6.24 -8.34 -0.26
N ASN A 31 6.06 -7.62 0.85
CA ASN A 31 6.92 -7.79 2.03
C ASN A 31 6.86 -9.22 2.59
N VAL A 32 5.68 -9.84 2.63
CA VAL A 32 5.52 -11.24 3.05
C VAL A 32 6.27 -12.17 2.11
N VAL A 33 6.11 -12.01 0.79
CA VAL A 33 6.79 -12.84 -0.21
C VAL A 33 8.30 -12.67 -0.10
N ALA A 34 8.81 -11.43 -0.06
CA ALA A 34 10.23 -11.14 0.03
C ALA A 34 10.87 -11.74 1.29
N TYR A 35 10.14 -11.76 2.41
CA TYR A 35 10.63 -12.35 3.65
C TYR A 35 10.52 -13.88 3.68
N ARG A 36 9.38 -14.45 3.31
CA ARG A 36 9.06 -15.87 3.52
C ARG A 36 9.50 -16.79 2.40
N LEU A 37 9.41 -16.34 1.14
CA LEU A 37 9.67 -17.19 -0.03
C LEU A 37 11.12 -17.71 -0.06
N PRO A 38 12.17 -16.90 0.18
CA PRO A 38 13.56 -17.39 0.20
C PRO A 38 13.85 -18.38 1.35
N ARG A 39 12.98 -18.40 2.38
CA ARG A 39 13.09 -19.28 3.55
C ARG A 39 12.24 -20.55 3.42
N GLY A 40 11.50 -20.71 2.33
CA GLY A 40 10.55 -21.83 2.16
C GLY A 40 9.38 -21.78 3.15
N GLU A 41 9.10 -20.62 3.75
CA GLU A 41 8.01 -20.45 4.71
C GLU A 41 6.66 -20.28 3.99
N ASN A 42 5.57 -20.68 4.65
CA ASN A 42 4.23 -20.54 4.10
C ASN A 42 3.79 -19.05 4.06
N LEU A 43 3.29 -18.61 2.90
CA LEU A 43 2.92 -17.22 2.66
C LEU A 43 1.62 -16.79 3.35
N VAL A 44 0.72 -17.72 3.64
CA VAL A 44 -0.62 -17.44 4.19
C VAL A 44 -0.65 -17.62 5.70
N ARG A 45 0.10 -18.59 6.24
CA ARG A 45 0.14 -18.92 7.66
C ARG A 45 1.58 -19.12 8.15
N PRO A 46 1.91 -18.75 9.39
CA PRO A 46 1.08 -18.04 10.37
C PRO A 46 0.86 -16.56 9.98
N ALA A 47 0.01 -15.85 10.75
CA ALA A 47 -0.14 -14.40 10.61
C ALA A 47 1.18 -13.66 10.88
N SER A 48 1.28 -12.41 10.43
CA SER A 48 2.45 -11.55 10.69
C SER A 48 2.75 -11.44 12.20
N ALA A 49 4.02 -11.45 12.55
CA ALA A 49 4.49 -11.42 13.93
C ALA A 49 5.73 -10.55 14.06
N CYS A 50 6.01 -10.08 15.28
CA CYS A 50 7.23 -9.38 15.58
C CYS A 50 8.44 -10.32 15.40
N PRO A 51 9.48 -9.94 14.63
CA PRO A 51 10.65 -10.80 14.39
C PRO A 51 11.51 -10.99 15.64
N ALA A 52 11.41 -10.11 16.65
CA ALA A 52 12.22 -10.19 17.86
C ALA A 52 11.59 -11.08 18.94
N CYS A 53 10.28 -10.91 19.22
CA CYS A 53 9.60 -11.64 20.30
C CYS A 53 8.57 -12.67 19.84
N GLY A 54 8.29 -12.77 18.54
CA GLY A 54 7.33 -13.73 17.99
C GLY A 54 5.86 -13.42 18.26
N THR A 55 5.54 -12.36 19.01
CA THR A 55 4.15 -11.96 19.23
C THR A 55 3.46 -11.62 17.92
N ARG A 56 2.28 -12.22 17.71
CA ARG A 56 1.43 -11.98 16.55
C ARG A 56 0.90 -10.55 16.55
N LEU A 57 0.92 -9.93 15.37
CA LEU A 57 0.29 -8.64 15.14
C LEU A 57 -1.22 -8.80 15.04
N THR A 58 -1.95 -7.85 15.63
CA THR A 58 -3.40 -7.74 15.48
C THR A 58 -3.74 -7.22 14.08
N TRP A 59 -5.00 -7.37 13.68
CA TRP A 59 -5.45 -6.89 12.37
C TRP A 59 -5.19 -5.38 12.16
N ARG A 60 -5.28 -4.56 13.22
CA ARG A 60 -5.02 -3.11 13.17
C ARG A 60 -3.55 -2.79 12.94
N GLU A 61 -2.66 -3.58 13.54
CA GLU A 61 -1.21 -3.42 13.40
C GLU A 61 -0.71 -3.93 12.04
N ASN A 62 -1.53 -4.73 11.36
CA ASN A 62 -1.26 -5.26 10.03
C ASN A 62 -1.98 -4.47 8.91
N ILE A 63 -2.59 -3.32 9.22
CA ILE A 63 -3.12 -2.40 8.19
C ILE A 63 -1.91 -1.73 7.51
N PRO A 64 -1.76 -1.82 6.18
CA PRO A 64 -0.62 -1.24 5.47
C PRO A 64 -0.43 0.24 5.82
N ILE A 65 0.83 0.66 6.03
CA ILE A 65 1.29 2.01 6.40
C ILE A 65 0.82 2.44 7.80
N LEU A 66 -0.48 2.35 8.07
CA LEU A 66 -1.12 2.80 9.30
C LEU A 66 -0.68 1.98 10.52
N GLY A 67 -0.58 0.66 10.40
CA GLY A 67 -0.18 -0.21 11.50
C GLY A 67 1.20 0.14 12.03
N TRP A 68 2.18 0.35 11.13
CA TRP A 68 3.53 0.79 11.50
C TRP A 68 3.53 2.21 12.09
N ALA A 69 2.76 3.13 11.51
CA ALA A 69 2.68 4.52 11.98
C ALA A 69 2.05 4.62 13.38
N LEU A 70 0.97 3.88 13.65
CA LEU A 70 0.32 3.81 14.96
C LEU A 70 1.25 3.22 16.03
N LEU A 71 2.06 2.24 15.65
CA LEU A 71 3.10 1.64 16.49
C LEU A 71 4.37 2.49 16.60
N ARG A 72 4.47 3.60 15.85
CA ARG A 72 5.65 4.47 15.74
C ARG A 72 6.93 3.67 15.44
N GLY A 73 6.80 2.66 14.59
CA GLY A 73 7.91 1.79 14.18
C GLY A 73 8.50 0.92 15.29
N ARG A 74 7.76 0.63 16.37
CA ARG A 74 8.23 -0.23 17.46
C ARG A 74 7.17 -1.25 17.88
N CYS A 75 7.60 -2.45 18.25
CA CYS A 75 6.69 -3.48 18.76
C CYS A 75 6.05 -3.01 20.08
N ARG A 76 4.72 -3.11 20.22
CA ARG A 76 4.02 -2.69 21.46
C ARG A 76 4.38 -3.52 22.70
N PHE A 77 4.96 -4.70 22.52
CA PHE A 77 5.28 -5.63 23.61
C PHE A 77 6.75 -5.58 24.01
N CYS A 78 7.66 -5.79 23.06
CA CYS A 78 9.10 -5.84 23.34
C CYS A 78 9.86 -4.55 22.98
N THR A 79 9.19 -3.54 22.42
CA THR A 79 9.76 -2.24 22.00
C THR A 79 10.87 -2.29 20.93
N SER A 80 11.18 -3.48 20.40
CA SER A 80 12.13 -3.66 19.32
C SER A 80 11.72 -2.84 18.09
N PRO A 81 12.67 -2.26 17.36
CA PRO A 81 12.36 -1.52 16.14
C PRO A 81 11.74 -2.45 15.09
N ILE A 82 10.71 -1.96 14.41
CA ILE A 82 10.12 -2.58 13.22
C ILE A 82 10.67 -1.82 12.01
N SER A 83 11.28 -2.56 11.08
CA SER A 83 11.97 -1.95 9.92
C SER A 83 11.07 -0.96 9.17
N PRO A 84 11.58 0.23 8.79
CA PRO A 84 10.84 1.17 7.95
C PRO A 84 10.66 0.67 6.52
N GLN A 85 11.36 -0.40 6.11
CA GLN A 85 11.17 -1.02 4.80
C GLN A 85 9.70 -1.42 4.56
N TYR A 86 9.00 -1.91 5.60
CA TYR A 86 7.61 -2.35 5.48
C TYR A 86 6.69 -1.22 4.98
N PRO A 87 6.53 -0.09 5.70
CA PRO A 87 5.68 1.00 5.23
C PRO A 87 6.21 1.70 3.97
N ILE A 88 7.53 1.69 3.72
CA ILE A 88 8.10 2.29 2.50
C ILE A 88 7.66 1.52 1.26
N VAL A 89 7.77 0.19 1.27
CA VAL A 89 7.34 -0.66 0.15
C VAL A 89 5.83 -0.55 -0.06
N GLU A 90 5.06 -0.56 1.03
CA GLU A 90 3.60 -0.37 0.98
C GLU A 90 3.22 0.97 0.36
N ALA A 91 3.85 2.07 0.79
CA ALA A 91 3.60 3.40 0.25
C ALA A 91 4.05 3.53 -1.21
N ALA A 92 5.20 2.96 -1.58
CA ALA A 92 5.69 3.02 -2.96
C ALA A 92 4.71 2.35 -3.93
N VAL A 93 4.22 1.15 -3.61
CA VAL A 93 3.26 0.43 -4.47
C VAL A 93 1.89 1.12 -4.46
N ALA A 94 1.45 1.66 -3.32
CA ALA A 94 0.23 2.47 -3.23
C ALA A 94 0.28 3.71 -4.14
N VAL A 95 1.40 4.44 -4.12
CA VAL A 95 1.63 5.62 -4.96
C VAL A 95 1.69 5.23 -6.44
N LEU A 96 2.32 4.10 -6.80
CA LEU A 96 2.34 3.65 -8.19
C LEU A 96 0.92 3.36 -8.72
N PHE A 97 0.11 2.63 -7.95
CA PHE A 97 -1.25 2.27 -8.37
C PHE A 97 -2.18 3.49 -8.40
N GLY A 98 -2.27 4.21 -7.28
CA GLY A 98 -3.12 5.40 -7.17
C GLY A 98 -2.66 6.53 -8.09
N GLY A 99 -1.35 6.71 -8.24
CA GLY A 99 -0.73 7.71 -9.11
C GLY A 99 -1.00 7.44 -10.59
N LEU A 100 -0.91 6.19 -11.05
CA LEU A 100 -1.25 5.84 -12.44
C LEU A 100 -2.70 6.19 -12.76
N VAL A 101 -3.62 5.86 -11.86
CA VAL A 101 -5.05 6.17 -12.00
C VAL A 101 -5.30 7.67 -11.90
N ALA A 102 -4.59 8.38 -11.03
CA ALA A 102 -4.70 9.83 -10.92
C ALA A 102 -4.24 10.51 -12.22
N LEU A 103 -3.11 10.08 -12.79
CA LEU A 103 -2.62 10.59 -14.07
C LEU A 103 -3.60 10.31 -15.21
N TRP A 104 -4.24 9.13 -15.22
CA TRP A 104 -5.27 8.81 -16.19
C TRP A 104 -6.43 9.81 -16.18
N TYR A 105 -6.87 10.27 -15.00
CA TYR A 105 -8.00 11.21 -14.91
C TYR A 105 -7.58 12.68 -14.99
N LEU A 106 -6.35 13.02 -14.61
CA LEU A 106 -5.86 14.40 -14.54
C LEU A 106 -5.16 14.85 -15.82
N ASP A 107 -4.29 14.01 -16.39
CA ASP A 107 -3.50 14.34 -17.58
C ASP A 107 -3.04 13.06 -18.32
N PRO A 108 -3.89 12.50 -19.21
CA PRO A 108 -3.54 11.34 -20.02
C PRO A 108 -2.36 11.56 -20.97
N ALA A 109 -1.98 12.81 -21.25
CA ALA A 109 -0.83 13.08 -22.13
C ALA A 109 0.48 12.68 -21.45
N LEU A 110 0.58 12.84 -20.13
CA LEU A 110 1.74 12.40 -19.36
C LEU A 110 1.92 10.88 -19.42
N LEU A 111 0.83 10.11 -19.45
CA LEU A 111 0.90 8.64 -19.60
C LEU A 111 1.59 8.21 -20.90
N ARG A 112 1.40 8.96 -21.99
CA ARG A 112 2.07 8.67 -23.28
C ARG A 112 3.59 8.85 -23.19
N THR A 113 4.07 9.78 -22.36
CA THR A 113 5.51 10.00 -22.16
C THR A 113 6.21 8.82 -21.51
N ILE A 114 5.47 8.00 -20.75
CA ILE A 114 5.95 6.76 -20.14
C ILE A 114 5.54 5.51 -20.94
N GLY A 115 5.09 5.68 -22.19
CA GLY A 115 4.71 4.60 -23.10
C GLY A 115 3.37 3.93 -22.80
N VAL A 116 2.50 4.58 -22.02
CA VAL A 116 1.15 4.09 -21.73
C VAL A 116 0.16 4.79 -22.67
N ASP A 117 -0.30 4.05 -23.68
CA ASP A 117 -1.32 4.53 -24.61
C ASP A 117 -2.71 4.41 -23.97
N ALA A 118 -3.18 5.53 -23.42
CA ALA A 118 -4.47 5.61 -22.74
C ALA A 118 -5.70 5.55 -23.66
N GLY A 119 -5.54 5.10 -24.92
CA GLY A 119 -6.63 4.88 -25.86
C GLY A 119 -7.66 6.02 -25.89
N ALA A 120 -7.22 7.21 -26.31
CA ALA A 120 -8.11 8.32 -26.66
C ALA A 120 -8.17 8.44 -28.19
#